data_AF-A0A354IYW5-F1
#
_entry.id   AF-A0A354IYW5-F1
#
_cell.length_a   1.000
_cell.length_b   1.000
_cell.length_c   1.000
_cell.angle_alpha   90.00
_cell.angle_beta   90.00
_cell.angle_gamma   90.00
#
_symmetry.space_group_name_H-M   'P 1'
#
loop_
_entity.id
_entity.type
_entity.pdbx_description
1 polymer ?
#
loop_
_entity_poly.entity_id
_entity_poly.type
_entity_poly.pdbx_seq_one_letter_code
_entity_poly.pdbx_strand_id
1 'polypeptide(L)'
;MAETMPAVLVDAATLIELLDAADRAPKAKAPRAARPANDDDEKCARWLYGAILNTAPKFKEPNFKTWANEVRLMRERDGRTHREMCELLQWAHSNSFWRGNILSPAKLREHWDRLTIQRDAANEPKPAAAGAWWKSEAAKLAKANEVGVGPARPGESTDSWEGRIKEAIDNGGKPPAPPVRIRPTDAAANAPEQRGMKPAGLNLKALVGPAPAPRAA
;
A
#
# COMPACT_ATOMS: atom_id res chain seq x y z
N MET A 1 40.90 26.76 29.78
CA MET A 1 41.27 25.59 28.96
C MET A 1 40.08 24.64 29.02
N ALA A 2 39.37 24.44 27.92
CA ALA A 2 38.17 23.60 27.88
C ALA A 2 38.61 22.14 27.67
N GLU A 3 38.33 21.30 28.66
CA GLU A 3 38.62 19.87 28.62
C GLU A 3 37.51 19.16 27.83
N THR A 4 37.88 18.59 26.68
CA THR A 4 36.98 17.81 25.81
C THR A 4 36.74 16.44 26.43
N MET A 5 35.48 16.13 26.75
CA MET A 5 35.04 14.78 27.13
C MET A 5 35.05 13.87 25.89
N PRO A 6 35.59 12.64 25.95
CA PRO A 6 35.46 11.69 24.84
C PRO A 6 34.02 11.12 24.81
N ALA A 7 33.37 11.28 23.67
CA ALA A 7 32.12 10.59 23.35
C ALA A 7 32.43 9.09 23.19
N VAL A 8 32.16 8.31 24.23
CA VAL A 8 32.22 6.84 24.16
C VAL A 8 31.04 6.37 23.31
N LEU A 9 31.31 6.13 22.03
CA LEU A 9 30.43 5.38 21.14
C LEU A 9 30.42 3.92 21.62
N VAL A 10 29.40 3.57 22.39
CA VAL A 10 29.08 2.17 22.71
C VAL A 10 28.76 1.46 21.39
N ASP A 11 29.53 0.43 21.05
CA ASP A 11 29.29 -0.33 19.82
C ASP A 11 28.01 -1.18 19.92
N ALA A 12 27.46 -1.53 18.77
CA ALA A 12 26.18 -2.23 18.68
C ALA A 12 26.18 -3.58 19.41
N ALA A 13 27.31 -4.29 19.51
CA ALA A 13 27.36 -5.56 20.21
C ALA A 13 27.25 -5.36 21.73
N THR A 14 27.89 -4.32 22.27
CA THR A 14 27.78 -3.95 23.68
C THR A 14 26.36 -3.47 24.04
N LEU A 15 25.69 -2.75 23.13
CA LEU A 15 24.31 -2.32 23.32
C LEU A 15 23.33 -3.50 23.30
N ILE A 16 23.58 -4.49 22.44
CA ILE A 16 22.80 -5.73 22.37
C ILE A 16 22.99 -6.58 23.63
N GLU A 17 24.22 -6.74 24.12
CA GLU A 17 24.50 -7.46 25.37
C GLU A 17 23.85 -6.79 26.59
N LEU A 18 23.84 -5.44 26.64
CA LEU A 18 23.19 -4.68 27.71
C LEU A 18 21.66 -4.80 27.67
N LEU A 19 21.08 -4.85 26.47
CA LEU A 19 19.64 -5.07 26.24
C LEU A 19 19.26 -6.52 26.59
N ASP A 20 20.05 -7.51 26.20
CA ASP A 20 19.84 -8.92 26.53
C ASP A 20 19.97 -9.20 28.04
N ALA A 21 20.89 -8.51 28.73
CA ALA A 21 21.02 -8.57 30.19
C ALA A 21 19.81 -7.95 30.90
N ALA A 22 19.24 -6.87 30.37
CA ALA A 22 18.03 -6.24 30.88
C ALA A 22 16.76 -7.10 30.64
N ASP A 23 16.74 -7.89 29.57
CA ASP A 23 15.66 -8.84 29.26
C ASP A 23 15.76 -10.16 30.07
N ARG A 24 16.98 -10.58 30.45
CA ARG A 24 17.23 -11.72 31.36
C ARG A 24 16.85 -11.47 32.81
N ALA A 25 16.60 -10.22 33.22
CA ALA A 25 16.14 -9.93 34.57
C ALA A 25 14.70 -10.46 34.78
N PRO A 26 14.44 -11.32 35.78
CA PRO A 26 13.09 -11.81 36.01
C PRO A 26 12.19 -10.65 36.45
N LYS A 27 11.28 -10.21 35.57
CA LYS A 27 10.20 -9.29 35.94
C LYS A 27 9.20 -10.04 36.81
N ALA A 28 9.44 -10.05 38.12
CA ALA A 28 8.46 -10.57 39.08
C ALA A 28 7.21 -9.67 39.08
N LYS A 29 6.20 -10.04 38.29
CA LYS A 29 4.81 -9.66 38.58
C LYS A 29 4.19 -10.81 39.34
N ALA A 30 3.95 -10.61 40.63
CA ALA A 30 3.04 -11.47 41.38
C ALA A 30 1.73 -11.62 40.57
N PRO A 31 1.08 -12.80 40.56
CA PRO A 31 -0.18 -12.97 39.84
C PRO A 31 -1.20 -12.04 40.50
N ARG A 32 -1.41 -10.86 39.91
CA ARG A 32 -2.52 -10.00 40.30
C ARG A 32 -3.76 -10.82 40.01
N ALA A 33 -4.54 -11.14 41.05
CA ALA A 33 -5.78 -11.89 40.91
C ALA A 33 -6.52 -11.38 39.67
N ALA A 34 -6.80 -12.29 38.74
CA ALA A 34 -7.40 -11.94 37.46
C ALA A 34 -8.71 -11.22 37.77
N ARG A 35 -8.75 -9.90 37.51
CA ARG A 35 -9.99 -9.14 37.69
C ARG A 35 -11.00 -9.69 36.69
N PRO A 36 -12.24 -9.99 37.09
CA PRO A 36 -13.24 -10.46 36.14
C PRO A 36 -13.48 -9.40 35.06
N ALA A 37 -13.98 -9.82 33.91
CA ALA A 37 -14.49 -8.89 32.90
C ALA A 37 -15.61 -8.03 33.51
N ASN A 38 -15.64 -6.75 33.15
CA ASN A 38 -16.67 -5.83 33.63
C ASN A 38 -17.87 -5.73 32.65
N ASP A 39 -18.89 -4.97 33.02
CA ASP A 39 -20.07 -4.78 32.17
C ASP A 39 -19.76 -4.16 30.81
N ASP A 40 -18.75 -3.29 30.72
CA ASP A 40 -18.35 -2.67 29.45
C ASP A 40 -17.63 -3.66 28.52
N ASP A 41 -16.83 -4.57 29.09
CA ASP A 41 -16.22 -5.69 28.37
C ASP A 41 -17.33 -6.62 27.80
N GLU A 42 -18.40 -6.85 28.56
CA GLU A 42 -19.56 -7.64 28.12
C GLU A 42 -20.39 -6.92 27.03
N LYS A 43 -20.62 -5.61 27.18
CA LYS A 43 -21.28 -4.78 26.14
C LYS A 43 -20.49 -4.80 24.84
N CYS A 44 -19.17 -4.66 24.91
CA CYS A 44 -18.30 -4.74 23.74
C CYS A 44 -18.39 -6.13 23.10
N ALA A 45 -18.31 -7.22 23.88
CA ALA A 45 -18.48 -8.58 23.36
C ALA A 45 -19.81 -8.78 22.62
N ARG A 46 -20.93 -8.26 23.15
CA ARG A 46 -22.24 -8.28 22.48
C ARG A 46 -22.26 -7.45 21.20
N TRP A 47 -21.63 -6.28 21.22
CA TRP A 47 -21.51 -5.44 20.03
C TRP A 47 -20.73 -6.15 18.91
N LEU A 48 -19.59 -6.78 19.25
CA LEU A 48 -18.78 -7.54 18.30
C LEU A 48 -19.59 -8.68 17.68
N TYR A 49 -20.41 -9.37 18.48
CA TYR A 49 -21.33 -10.40 17.97
C TYR A 49 -22.37 -9.83 17.01
N GLY A 50 -22.98 -8.69 17.34
CA GLY A 50 -23.92 -8.00 16.45
C GLY A 50 -23.27 -7.58 15.11
N ALA A 51 -22.04 -7.09 15.14
CA ALA A 51 -21.28 -6.76 13.93
C ALA A 51 -21.02 -8.00 13.05
N ILE A 52 -20.70 -9.15 13.66
CA ILE A 52 -20.55 -10.43 12.96
C ILE A 52 -21.87 -10.86 12.32
N LEU A 53 -23.00 -10.75 13.04
CA LEU A 53 -24.31 -11.13 12.50
C LEU A 53 -24.73 -10.32 11.27
N ASN A 54 -24.31 -9.05 11.16
CA ASN A 54 -24.58 -8.23 9.98
C ASN A 54 -23.96 -8.80 8.69
N THR A 55 -22.87 -9.57 8.81
CA THR A 55 -22.19 -10.23 7.67
C THR A 55 -22.46 -11.72 7.58
N ALA A 56 -22.69 -12.37 8.72
CA ALA A 56 -23.01 -13.79 8.84
C ALA A 56 -24.27 -13.99 9.71
N PRO A 57 -25.49 -13.84 9.13
CA PRO A 57 -26.74 -13.86 9.90
C PRO A 57 -27.05 -15.17 10.62
N LYS A 58 -26.41 -16.27 10.18
CA LYS A 58 -26.57 -17.61 10.76
C LYS A 58 -25.44 -17.97 11.73
N PHE A 59 -24.62 -17.00 12.14
CA PHE A 59 -23.54 -17.25 13.09
C PHE A 59 -24.11 -17.65 14.45
N LYS A 60 -23.52 -18.68 15.06
CA LYS A 60 -24.00 -19.22 16.33
C LYS A 60 -23.69 -18.26 17.47
N GLU A 61 -24.62 -18.14 18.42
CA GLU A 61 -24.40 -17.37 19.63
C GLU A 61 -23.18 -17.89 20.42
N PRO A 62 -22.21 -17.01 20.72
CA PRO A 62 -21.01 -17.39 21.44
C PRO A 62 -21.24 -17.43 22.95
N ASN A 63 -20.25 -17.96 23.68
CA ASN A 63 -20.21 -17.78 25.11
C ASN A 63 -19.74 -16.35 25.45
N PHE A 64 -20.70 -15.48 25.83
CA PHE A 64 -20.41 -14.09 26.16
C PHE A 64 -19.45 -13.91 27.34
N LYS A 65 -19.40 -14.84 28.31
CA LYS A 65 -18.43 -14.77 29.42
C LYS A 65 -17.00 -14.96 28.90
N THR A 66 -16.81 -15.92 27.99
CA THR A 66 -15.51 -16.15 27.35
C THR A 66 -15.11 -14.96 26.50
N TRP A 67 -16.03 -14.41 25.71
CA TRP A 67 -15.76 -13.25 24.87
C TRP A 67 -15.46 -11.98 25.68
N ALA A 68 -16.22 -11.71 26.74
CA ALA A 68 -15.95 -10.59 27.64
C ALA A 68 -14.57 -10.74 28.31
N ASN A 69 -14.15 -11.97 28.65
CA ASN A 69 -12.80 -12.20 29.16
C ASN A 69 -11.72 -11.92 28.10
N GLU A 70 -11.92 -12.29 26.83
CA GLU A 70 -10.98 -11.93 25.76
C GLU A 70 -10.89 -10.42 25.55
N VAL A 71 -12.04 -9.72 25.54
CA VAL A 71 -12.10 -8.25 25.46
C VAL A 71 -11.35 -7.61 26.63
N ARG A 72 -11.56 -8.11 27.85
CA ARG A 72 -10.82 -7.69 29.04
C ARG A 72 -9.31 -7.90 28.86
N LEU A 73 -8.87 -9.03 28.29
CA LEU A 73 -7.45 -9.25 28.01
C LEU A 73 -6.90 -8.26 26.98
N MET A 74 -7.66 -7.95 25.92
CA MET A 74 -7.27 -6.92 24.96
C MET A 74 -7.13 -5.54 25.62
N ARG A 75 -8.00 -5.21 26.58
CA ARG A 75 -7.95 -3.96 27.34
C ARG A 75 -6.81 -3.90 28.36
N GLU A 76 -6.71 -4.90 29.23
CA GLU A 76 -5.77 -4.85 30.36
C GLU A 76 -4.34 -5.26 29.98
N ARG A 77 -4.18 -6.21 29.04
CA ARG A 77 -2.87 -6.74 28.66
C ARG A 77 -2.33 -6.09 27.39
N ASP A 78 -3.18 -5.92 26.39
CA ASP A 78 -2.73 -5.39 25.10
C ASP A 78 -2.90 -3.85 25.00
N GLY A 79 -3.52 -3.22 26.00
CA GLY A 79 -3.66 -1.76 26.08
C GLY A 79 -4.65 -1.16 25.08
N ARG A 80 -5.58 -1.97 24.55
CA ARG A 80 -6.53 -1.57 23.50
C ARG A 80 -7.85 -1.10 24.10
N THR A 81 -8.45 -0.05 23.56
CA THR A 81 -9.76 0.43 24.00
C THR A 81 -10.90 -0.33 23.33
N HIS A 82 -12.07 -0.42 23.96
CA HIS A 82 -13.26 -1.04 23.34
C HIS A 82 -13.61 -0.39 22.00
N ARG A 83 -13.43 0.93 21.90
CA ARG A 83 -13.65 1.68 20.67
C ARG A 83 -12.76 1.19 19.53
N GLU A 84 -11.45 1.08 19.76
CA GLU A 84 -10.51 0.58 18.75
C GLU A 84 -10.85 -0.86 18.34
N MET A 85 -11.28 -1.70 19.28
CA MET A 85 -11.71 -3.07 18.97
C MET A 85 -12.91 -3.08 18.03
N CYS A 86 -13.92 -2.26 18.32
CA CYS A 86 -15.11 -2.14 17.48
C CYS A 86 -14.79 -1.59 16.09
N GLU A 87 -13.98 -0.53 16.01
CA GLU A 87 -13.55 0.09 14.75
C GLU A 87 -12.76 -0.88 13.88
N LEU A 88 -11.81 -1.62 14.47
CA LEU A 88 -10.98 -2.57 13.75
C LEU A 88 -11.80 -3.77 13.27
N LEU A 89 -12.73 -4.28 14.09
CA LEU A 89 -13.65 -5.34 13.65
C LEU A 89 -14.52 -4.87 12.49
N GLN A 90 -15.10 -3.67 12.58
CA GLN A 90 -15.95 -3.11 11.52
C GLN A 90 -15.18 -3.01 10.19
N TRP A 91 -13.93 -2.56 10.24
CA TRP A 91 -13.06 -2.53 9.07
C TRP A 91 -12.78 -3.96 8.54
N ALA A 92 -12.43 -4.89 9.43
CA ALA A 92 -12.17 -6.29 9.06
C ALA A 92 -13.39 -6.96 8.38
N HIS A 93 -14.60 -6.69 8.86
CA HIS A 93 -15.85 -7.22 8.30
C HIS A 93 -16.27 -6.56 6.99
N SER A 94 -15.77 -5.36 6.72
CA SER A 94 -15.94 -4.69 5.42
C SER A 94 -14.96 -5.25 4.37
N ASN A 95 -13.89 -5.90 4.81
CA ASN A 95 -12.91 -6.56 3.95
C ASN A 95 -13.32 -8.01 3.63
N SER A 96 -13.37 -8.36 2.33
CA SER A 96 -13.81 -9.69 1.88
C SER A 96 -12.93 -10.84 2.36
N PHE A 97 -11.64 -10.59 2.57
CA PHE A 97 -10.68 -11.57 3.10
C PHE A 97 -10.84 -11.73 4.61
N TRP A 98 -10.89 -10.64 5.37
CA TRP A 98 -10.89 -10.71 6.84
C TRP A 98 -12.23 -11.08 7.46
N ARG A 99 -13.36 -10.73 6.84
CA ARG A 99 -14.70 -11.00 7.40
C ARG A 99 -14.96 -12.46 7.77
N GLY A 100 -14.37 -13.41 7.04
CA GLY A 100 -14.51 -14.85 7.32
C GLY A 100 -13.48 -15.39 8.32
N ASN A 101 -12.39 -14.66 8.52
CA ASN A 101 -11.28 -15.06 9.39
C ASN A 101 -11.45 -14.52 10.82
N ILE A 102 -12.10 -13.37 10.99
CA ILE A 102 -12.30 -12.73 12.28
C ILE A 102 -13.74 -12.95 12.75
N LEU A 103 -13.99 -14.07 13.43
CA LEU A 103 -15.33 -14.43 13.95
C LEU A 103 -15.38 -14.47 15.48
N SER A 104 -14.36 -13.94 16.16
CA SER A 104 -14.31 -13.87 17.62
C SER A 104 -13.32 -12.81 18.10
N PRO A 105 -13.47 -12.30 19.33
CA PRO A 105 -12.49 -11.39 19.94
C PRO A 105 -11.09 -12.00 20.04
N ALA A 106 -10.98 -13.31 20.28
CA ALA A 106 -9.70 -14.02 20.29
C ALA A 106 -8.98 -13.94 18.93
N LYS A 107 -9.72 -14.15 17.82
CA LYS A 107 -9.17 -14.02 16.46
C LYS A 107 -8.83 -12.58 16.10
N LEU A 108 -9.66 -11.62 16.53
CA LEU A 108 -9.37 -10.20 16.37
C LEU A 108 -8.07 -9.83 17.07
N ARG A 109 -7.87 -10.33 18.29
CA ARG A 109 -6.67 -10.14 19.10
C ARG A 109 -5.42 -10.76 18.47
N GLU A 110 -5.53 -11.99 17.97
CA GLU A 110 -4.45 -12.74 17.30
C GLU A 110 -3.93 -11.99 16.08
N HIS A 111 -4.82 -11.39 15.29
CA HIS A 111 -4.48 -10.74 14.03
C HIS A 111 -4.40 -9.21 14.12
N TRP A 112 -4.46 -8.63 15.31
CA TRP A 112 -4.57 -7.19 15.53
C TRP A 112 -3.55 -6.39 14.72
N ASP A 113 -2.26 -6.68 14.88
CA ASP A 113 -1.19 -5.89 14.24
C ASP A 113 -1.27 -6.00 12.71
N ARG A 114 -1.59 -7.18 12.19
CA ARG A 114 -1.76 -7.41 10.76
C ARG A 114 -2.96 -6.66 10.20
N LEU A 115 -4.08 -6.63 10.92
CA LEU A 115 -5.25 -5.86 10.54
C LEU A 115 -4.95 -4.36 10.54
N THR A 116 -4.28 -3.86 11.59
CA THR A 116 -3.88 -2.45 11.70
C THR A 116 -2.97 -2.03 10.55
N ILE A 117 -1.90 -2.78 10.27
CA ILE A 117 -1.00 -2.51 9.14
C ILE A 117 -1.75 -2.47 7.81
N GLN A 118 -2.65 -3.44 7.57
CA GLN A 118 -3.40 -3.48 6.31
C GLN A 118 -4.45 -2.37 6.20
N ARG A 119 -5.10 -2.00 7.31
CA ARG A 119 -6.03 -0.87 7.36
C ARG A 119 -5.30 0.43 7.06
N ASP A 120 -4.16 0.64 7.70
CA ASP A 120 -3.38 1.86 7.56
C ASP A 120 -2.81 1.95 6.14
N ALA A 121 -2.28 0.85 5.58
CA ALA A 121 -1.85 0.77 4.18
C ALA A 121 -3.00 0.97 3.16
N ALA A 122 -4.24 0.64 3.52
CA ALA A 122 -5.41 0.92 2.68
C ALA A 122 -5.82 2.41 2.73
N ASN A 123 -5.49 3.10 3.82
CA ASN A 123 -5.73 4.54 4.00
C ASN A 123 -4.55 5.40 3.51
N GLU A 124 -3.37 4.83 3.37
CA GLU A 124 -2.24 5.52 2.75
C GLU A 124 -2.55 5.81 1.28
N PRO A 125 -2.26 7.02 0.79
CA PRO A 125 -2.33 7.32 -0.64
C PRO A 125 -1.26 6.47 -1.33
N LYS A 126 -1.70 5.35 -1.92
CA LYS A 126 -0.81 4.44 -2.63
C LYS A 126 0.02 5.24 -3.62
N PRO A 127 1.38 5.22 -3.54
CA PRO A 127 2.19 5.94 -4.49
C PRO A 127 1.90 5.35 -5.87
N ALA A 128 1.24 6.14 -6.72
CA ALA A 128 0.87 5.75 -8.08
C ALA A 128 2.09 5.36 -8.95
N ALA A 129 3.30 5.60 -8.44
CA ALA A 129 4.58 5.41 -9.10
C ALA A 129 5.06 3.95 -9.21
N ALA A 130 4.57 3.01 -8.39
CA ALA A 130 5.19 1.68 -8.30
C ALA A 130 4.76 0.65 -9.37
N GLY A 131 3.74 0.94 -10.20
CA GLY A 131 3.33 -0.05 -11.22
C GLY A 131 2.52 0.48 -12.40
N ALA A 132 2.11 1.74 -12.38
CA ALA A 132 1.28 2.28 -13.45
C ALA A 132 1.40 3.81 -13.56
N TRP A 133 2.63 4.31 -13.61
CA TRP A 133 2.91 5.75 -13.68
C TRP A 133 2.26 6.43 -14.91
N TRP A 134 1.87 5.68 -15.94
CA TRP A 134 1.19 6.18 -17.14
C TRP A 134 -0.34 6.30 -17.03
N LYS A 135 -0.98 5.85 -15.93
CA LYS A 135 -2.46 5.78 -15.82
C LYS A 135 -3.16 7.10 -15.49
N SER A 136 -2.45 8.06 -14.91
CA SER A 136 -3.01 9.38 -14.62
C SER A 136 -1.96 10.46 -14.85
N GLU A 137 -2.41 11.65 -15.18
CA GLU A 137 -1.52 12.80 -15.37
C GLU A 137 -0.74 13.14 -14.09
N ALA A 138 -1.38 12.97 -12.92
CA ALA A 138 -0.73 13.10 -11.61
C ALA A 138 0.36 12.04 -11.40
N ALA A 139 0.14 10.79 -11.84
CA ALA A 139 1.15 9.73 -11.76
C ALA A 139 2.30 9.95 -12.75
N LYS A 140 2.00 10.46 -13.95
CA LYS A 140 3.02 10.84 -14.95
C LYS A 140 3.90 11.95 -14.39
N LEU A 141 3.30 12.99 -13.81
CA LEU A 141 4.01 14.10 -13.20
C LEU A 141 4.84 13.66 -11.98
N ALA A 142 4.27 12.84 -11.09
CA ALA A 142 4.99 12.31 -9.94
C ALA A 142 6.22 11.51 -10.37
N LYS A 143 6.06 10.63 -11.37
CA LYS A 143 7.18 9.85 -11.92
C LYS A 143 8.19 10.75 -12.64
N ALA A 144 7.73 11.74 -13.40
CA ALA A 144 8.59 12.72 -14.06
C ALA A 144 9.44 13.52 -13.07
N ASN A 145 8.88 13.89 -11.92
CA ASN A 145 9.62 14.55 -10.84
C ASN A 145 10.63 13.60 -10.19
N GLU A 146 10.24 12.34 -9.96
CA GLU A 146 11.12 11.28 -9.42
C GLU A 146 12.34 11.01 -10.31
N VAL A 147 12.16 11.00 -11.64
CA VAL A 147 13.25 10.75 -12.61
C VAL A 147 13.94 12.02 -13.13
N GLY A 148 13.62 13.20 -12.56
CA GLY A 148 14.25 14.48 -12.93
C GLY A 148 13.84 15.04 -14.30
N VAL A 149 12.74 14.56 -14.91
CA VAL A 149 12.20 15.02 -16.19
C VAL A 149 11.33 16.29 -16.03
N GLY A 150 10.65 16.42 -14.90
CA GLY A 150 9.76 17.56 -14.59
C GLY A 150 8.46 17.62 -15.43
N PRO A 151 7.68 18.71 -15.33
CA PRO A 151 6.41 18.85 -16.04
C PRO A 151 6.58 18.98 -17.56
N ALA A 152 5.48 18.74 -18.30
CA ALA A 152 5.43 18.94 -19.75
C ALA A 152 5.76 20.40 -20.12
N ARG A 153 6.53 20.59 -21.19
CA ARG A 153 6.90 21.93 -21.67
C ARG A 153 5.73 22.59 -22.40
N PRO A 154 5.69 23.93 -22.47
CA PRO A 154 4.69 24.64 -23.28
C PRO A 154 4.72 24.19 -24.75
N GLY A 155 3.61 23.61 -25.22
CA GLY A 155 3.45 23.11 -26.58
C GLY A 155 4.06 21.72 -26.86
N GLU A 156 4.55 21.01 -25.84
CA GLU A 156 4.96 19.60 -25.95
C GLU A 156 3.71 18.70 -25.95
N SER A 157 3.67 17.71 -26.83
CA SER A 157 2.60 16.71 -26.81
C SER A 157 2.78 15.78 -25.61
N THR A 158 1.66 15.27 -25.08
CA THR A 158 1.68 14.32 -23.96
C THR A 158 2.52 13.08 -24.27
N ASP A 159 2.47 12.58 -25.51
CA ASP A 159 3.24 11.43 -25.98
C ASP A 159 4.76 11.70 -25.95
N SER A 160 5.18 12.91 -26.36
CA SER A 160 6.59 13.33 -26.31
C SER A 160 7.10 13.48 -24.88
N TRP A 161 6.27 14.01 -23.97
CA TRP A 161 6.60 14.11 -22.56
C TRP A 161 6.69 12.73 -21.88
N GLU A 162 5.76 11.82 -22.20
CA GLU A 162 5.79 10.42 -21.73
C GLU A 162 7.03 9.66 -22.22
N GLY A 163 7.45 9.90 -23.46
CA GLY A 163 8.70 9.36 -24.01
C GLY A 163 9.91 9.73 -23.14
N ARG A 164 10.02 11.00 -22.73
CA ARG A 164 11.12 11.47 -21.85
C ARG A 164 11.11 10.79 -20.49
N ILE A 165 9.94 10.55 -19.91
CA ILE A 165 9.79 9.83 -18.64
C ILE A 165 10.24 8.37 -18.81
N LYS A 166 9.80 7.70 -19.87
CA LYS A 166 10.17 6.31 -20.18
C LYS A 166 11.67 6.14 -20.41
N GLU A 167 12.25 7.06 -21.17
CA GLU A 167 13.68 7.05 -21.51
C GLU A 167 14.56 7.33 -20.28
N ALA A 168 14.12 8.21 -19.37
CA ALA A 168 14.82 8.43 -18.10
C ALA A 168 14.75 7.21 -17.15
N ILE A 169 13.67 6.42 -17.20
CA ILE A 169 13.55 5.15 -16.47
C ILE A 169 14.54 4.12 -17.02
N ASP A 170 14.62 3.97 -18.35
CA ASP A 170 15.53 3.04 -19.03
C ASP A 170 17.01 3.35 -18.73
N ASN A 171 17.34 4.65 -18.65
CA ASN A 171 18.67 5.15 -18.31
C ASN A 171 19.00 5.13 -16.81
N GLY A 172 18.21 4.45 -15.96
CA GLY A 172 18.49 4.35 -14.53
C GLY A 172 18.37 5.68 -13.77
N GLY A 173 17.55 6.62 -14.25
CA GLY A 173 17.26 7.90 -13.58
C GLY A 173 18.03 9.11 -14.13
N LYS A 174 18.72 9.00 -15.28
CA LYS A 174 19.39 10.14 -15.93
C LYS A 174 18.62 10.61 -17.17
N PRO A 175 18.20 11.88 -17.25
CA PRO A 175 17.39 12.36 -18.36
C PRO A 175 18.21 12.46 -19.66
N PRO A 176 17.66 12.05 -20.82
CA PRO A 176 18.27 12.30 -22.11
C PRO A 176 18.28 13.79 -22.45
N ALA A 177 19.28 14.23 -23.22
CA ALA A 177 19.37 15.61 -23.68
C ALA A 177 18.12 15.96 -24.50
N PRO A 178 17.55 17.17 -24.32
CA PRO A 178 16.34 17.55 -25.05
C PRO A 178 16.58 17.49 -26.57
N PRO A 179 15.60 17.02 -27.37
CA PRO A 179 15.71 17.12 -28.81
C PRO A 179 15.88 18.59 -29.19
N VAL A 180 16.92 18.86 -29.97
CA VAL A 180 17.24 20.21 -30.45
C VAL A 180 16.04 20.71 -31.24
N ARG A 181 15.42 21.82 -30.80
CA ARG A 181 14.42 22.52 -31.60
C ARG A 181 15.11 23.04 -32.84
N ILE A 182 14.90 22.38 -33.98
CA ILE A 182 15.21 22.97 -35.28
C ILE A 182 14.17 24.09 -35.46
N ARG A 183 14.60 25.35 -35.33
CA ARG A 183 13.74 26.48 -35.69
C ARG A 183 13.55 26.43 -37.21
N PRO A 184 12.32 26.47 -37.74
CA PRO A 184 12.10 26.54 -39.18
C PRO A 184 12.38 27.98 -39.67
N THR A 185 13.66 28.40 -39.70
CA THR A 185 14.04 29.69 -40.34
C THR A 185 15.35 29.69 -41.11
N ASP A 186 16.12 28.60 -41.21
CA ASP A 186 17.39 28.64 -41.98
C ASP A 186 17.62 27.38 -42.83
N ALA A 187 16.63 27.00 -43.64
CA ALA A 187 16.78 25.93 -44.63
C ALA A 187 16.19 26.32 -45.99
N ALA A 188 16.52 27.54 -46.44
CA ALA A 188 16.35 27.94 -47.84
C ALA A 188 17.74 28.17 -48.46
N ALA A 189 18.56 27.12 -48.60
CA ALA A 189 19.70 27.06 -49.54
C ALA A 189 20.46 25.72 -49.44
N ASN A 190 19.86 24.61 -49.88
CA ASN A 190 20.50 23.51 -50.64
C ASN A 190 19.58 22.29 -50.62
N ALA A 191 18.83 22.09 -51.70
CA ALA A 191 18.29 20.78 -52.05
C ALA A 191 19.18 20.18 -53.14
N PRO A 192 19.66 18.93 -52.99
CA PRO A 192 19.84 18.06 -54.13
C PRO A 192 18.62 17.13 -54.25
N GLU A 193 18.05 17.20 -55.44
CA GLU A 193 16.95 16.41 -55.96
C GLU A 193 17.28 14.89 -55.99
N GLN A 194 16.43 14.07 -55.36
CA GLN A 194 16.44 12.60 -55.53
C GLN A 194 15.01 12.10 -55.76
N ARG A 195 14.60 12.25 -57.02
CA ARG A 195 13.80 11.34 -57.87
C ARG A 195 13.22 10.05 -57.21
N GLY A 196 11.90 10.04 -57.05
CA GLY A 196 11.00 8.91 -57.37
C GLY A 196 11.07 7.61 -56.55
N MET A 197 10.12 7.43 -55.63
CA MET A 197 9.51 6.11 -55.35
C MET A 197 8.07 6.31 -54.83
N LYS A 198 7.09 5.72 -55.51
CA LYS A 198 5.64 5.81 -55.19
C LYS A 198 5.30 5.07 -53.88
N PRO A 199 4.28 5.52 -53.12
CA PRO A 199 3.85 4.82 -51.90
C PRO A 199 3.04 3.56 -52.26
N ALA A 200 3.48 2.39 -51.75
CA ALA A 200 2.67 1.18 -51.75
C ALA A 200 1.68 1.26 -50.58
N GLY A 201 0.39 1.27 -50.90
CA GLY A 201 -0.68 1.40 -49.91
C GLY A 201 -0.78 0.19 -48.97
N LEU A 202 -0.82 0.47 -47.66
CA LEU A 202 -1.28 -0.49 -46.66
C LEU A 202 -2.82 -0.57 -46.71
N ASN A 203 -3.35 -1.74 -47.09
CA ASN A 203 -4.78 -2.00 -47.20
C ASN A 203 -5.34 -2.46 -45.84
N LEU A 204 -6.17 -1.64 -45.21
CA LEU A 204 -6.74 -1.85 -43.87
C LEU A 204 -8.03 -2.71 -43.91
N LYS A 205 -8.04 -3.82 -44.67
CA LYS A 205 -9.18 -4.73 -44.79
C LYS A 205 -8.74 -6.20 -44.85
N ALA A 206 -8.13 -6.70 -43.78
CA ALA A 206 -7.91 -8.14 -43.59
C ALA A 206 -7.70 -8.48 -42.11
N LEU A 207 -8.71 -8.24 -41.26
CA LEU A 207 -8.77 -8.88 -39.93
C LEU A 207 -10.20 -8.94 -39.38
N VAL A 208 -11.11 -9.55 -40.13
CA VAL A 208 -12.38 -10.08 -39.59
C VAL A 208 -12.43 -11.55 -39.98
N GLY A 209 -12.13 -12.44 -39.03
CA GLY A 209 -12.30 -13.88 -39.18
C GLY A 209 -13.76 -14.28 -38.87
N PRO A 210 -14.34 -15.26 -39.59
CA PRO A 210 -15.72 -15.67 -39.39
C PRO A 210 -15.93 -16.49 -38.11
N ALA A 211 -17.11 -16.31 -37.49
CA ALA A 211 -17.59 -17.02 -36.31
C ALA A 211 -17.86 -18.51 -36.58
N PRO A 212 -17.62 -19.42 -35.60
CA PRO A 212 -18.07 -20.80 -35.71
C PRO A 212 -19.55 -20.96 -35.33
N ALA A 213 -20.30 -21.66 -36.19
CA ALA A 213 -21.70 -22.07 -36.00
C ALA A 213 -21.84 -23.25 -35.01
N PRO A 214 -23.04 -23.47 -34.43
CA PRO A 214 -23.23 -24.39 -33.30
C PRO A 214 -23.31 -25.86 -33.73
N ARG A 215 -22.75 -26.76 -32.93
CA ARG A 215 -22.97 -28.20 -33.05
C ARG A 215 -24.15 -28.63 -32.17
N ALA A 216 -25.20 -29.13 -32.80
CA ALA A 216 -26.29 -29.86 -32.20
C ALA A 216 -25.95 -31.35 -32.11
N ALA A 217 -26.16 -31.94 -30.93
CA ALA A 217 -26.68 -33.28 -30.62
C ALA A 217 -26.28 -33.62 -29.18
#